data_AF-A0A957N7P1-F1
#
_entry.id   AF-A0A957N7P1-F1
#
_cell.length_a   1.000
_cell.length_b   1.000
_cell.length_c   1.000
_cell.angle_alpha   90.00
_cell.angle_beta   90.00
_cell.angle_gamma   90.00
#
_symmetry.space_group_name_H-M   'P 1'
#
loop_
_entity.id
_entity.type
_entity.pdbx_description
1 polymer ?
#
loop_
_entity_poly.entity_id
_entity_poly.type
_entity_poly.pdbx_seq_one_letter_code
_entity_poly.pdbx_strand_id
1 'polypeptide(L)'
;HGFTHQRTIISHGDDPAHVSMPGVHRVAALLKRWLLGTQQGAVESDHLQGSLDEFTFRFNWRHSASRGRLFRRLLEQAVQTRALTYRARVAKPAPKSLPPRPLSVHRVHPTALAVTSSARPWRDYNR
;
A
#
# COMPACT_ATOMS: atom_id res chain seq x y z
N HIS A 1 -28.74 2.05 4.32
CA HIS A 1 -28.84 1.76 2.87
C HIS A 1 -27.76 0.74 2.52
N GLY A 2 -28.13 -0.54 2.46
CA GLY A 2 -27.26 -1.60 1.98
C GLY A 2 -27.59 -1.92 0.53
N PHE A 3 -26.58 -2.26 -0.26
CA PHE A 3 -26.82 -2.86 -1.57
C PHE A 3 -27.24 -4.31 -1.37
N THR A 4 -28.40 -4.70 -1.91
CA THR A 4 -28.81 -6.10 -1.94
C THR A 4 -27.98 -6.82 -2.97
N HIS A 5 -27.01 -7.62 -2.51
CA HIS A 5 -26.14 -8.36 -3.40
C HIS A 5 -26.92 -9.51 -4.05
N GLN A 6 -27.08 -9.46 -5.38
CA GLN A 6 -27.61 -10.57 -6.17
C GLN A 6 -26.45 -11.33 -6.81
N ARG A 7 -26.30 -12.60 -6.44
CA ARG A 7 -25.25 -13.47 -6.96
C ARG A 7 -25.69 -14.09 -8.29
N THR A 8 -24.88 -13.92 -9.33
CA THR A 8 -25.05 -14.59 -10.63
C THR A 8 -23.90 -15.58 -10.85
N ILE A 9 -24.20 -16.84 -11.14
CA ILE A 9 -23.20 -17.89 -11.42
C ILE A 9 -23.05 -18.01 -12.93
N ILE A 10 -21.86 -17.68 -13.44
CA ILE A 10 -21.60 -17.51 -14.89
C ILE A 10 -20.95 -18.76 -15.49
N SER A 11 -20.47 -19.69 -14.66
CA SER A 11 -19.75 -20.90 -15.10
C SER A 11 -20.61 -21.93 -15.85
N HIS A 12 -21.95 -21.79 -15.81
CA HIS A 12 -22.90 -22.71 -16.44
C HIS A 12 -23.83 -22.04 -17.46
N GLY A 13 -23.58 -20.77 -17.81
CA GLY A 13 -24.38 -20.05 -18.80
C GLY A 13 -23.76 -20.11 -20.20
N ASP A 14 -24.61 -20.16 -21.23
CA ASP A 14 -24.18 -20.13 -22.64
C ASP A 14 -23.62 -18.76 -23.05
N ASP A 15 -24.01 -17.70 -22.33
CA ASP A 15 -23.56 -16.34 -22.60
C ASP A 15 -22.18 -16.04 -22.01
N PRO A 16 -21.25 -15.45 -22.79
CA PRO A 16 -19.98 -14.98 -22.27
C PRO A 16 -20.13 -13.96 -21.14
N ALA A 17 -19.21 -13.96 -20.18
CA ALA A 17 -19.25 -13.08 -19.00
C ALA A 17 -19.35 -11.56 -19.32
N HIS A 18 -18.90 -11.15 -20.51
CA HIS A 18 -19.02 -9.76 -20.97
C HIS A 18 -20.45 -9.34 -21.33
N VAL A 19 -21.28 -10.30 -21.73
CA VAL A 19 -22.70 -10.13 -22.03
C VAL A 19 -23.50 -10.15 -20.74
N SER A 20 -23.20 -11.08 -19.83
CA SER A 20 -23.92 -11.22 -18.55
C SER A 20 -23.52 -10.15 -17.51
N MET A 21 -22.34 -9.55 -17.61
CA MET A 21 -21.83 -8.53 -16.66
C MET A 21 -21.24 -7.29 -17.35
N PRO A 22 -22.07 -6.50 -18.05
CA PRO A 22 -21.60 -5.30 -18.77
C PRO A 22 -20.98 -4.26 -17.82
N GLY A 23 -21.46 -4.16 -16.57
CA GLY A 23 -20.89 -3.27 -15.56
C GLY A 23 -19.45 -3.60 -15.17
N VAL A 24 -19.16 -4.89 -14.94
CA VAL A 24 -17.80 -5.36 -14.60
C VAL A 24 -16.86 -5.12 -15.77
N HIS A 25 -17.31 -5.38 -16.99
CA HIS A 25 -16.55 -5.11 -18.21
C HIS A 25 -16.21 -3.63 -18.37
N ARG A 26 -17.16 -2.74 -18.10
CA ARG A 26 -16.92 -1.30 -18.14
C ARG A 26 -15.88 -0.86 -17.10
N VAL A 27 -15.95 -1.38 -15.88
CA VAL A 27 -14.97 -1.08 -14.83
C VAL A 27 -13.58 -1.59 -15.23
N ALA A 28 -13.47 -2.81 -15.75
CA ALA A 28 -12.21 -3.38 -16.23
C ALA A 28 -11.60 -2.56 -17.38
N ALA A 29 -12.41 -2.12 -18.34
CA ALA A 29 -11.96 -1.28 -19.45
C ALA A 29 -11.48 0.11 -18.97
N LEU A 30 -12.14 0.69 -17.96
CA LEU A 30 -11.72 1.96 -17.35
C LEU A 30 -10.42 1.82 -16.58
N LEU A 31 -10.25 0.74 -15.82
CA LEU A 31 -9.00 0.43 -15.13
C LEU A 31 -7.85 0.27 -16.13
N LYS A 32 -8.05 -0.54 -17.18
CA LYS A 32 -7.04 -0.73 -18.25
C LYS A 32 -6.62 0.60 -18.89
N ARG A 33 -7.59 1.47 -19.19
CA ARG A 33 -7.31 2.80 -19.76
C ARG A 33 -6.55 3.70 -18.79
N TRP A 34 -6.91 3.68 -17.51
CA TRP A 34 -6.26 4.50 -16.48
C TRP A 34 -4.81 4.05 -16.23
N LEU A 35 -4.57 2.75 -16.15
CA LEU A 35 -3.22 2.19 -15.99
C LEU A 35 -2.31 2.56 -17.16
N LEU A 36 -2.82 2.46 -18.40
CA LEU A 36 -2.02 2.78 -19.58
C LEU A 36 -1.79 4.29 -19.74
N GLY A 37 -2.75 5.12 -19.33
CA GLY A 37 -2.67 6.58 -19.51
C GLY A 37 -2.05 7.31 -18.31
N THR A 38 -2.72 7.29 -17.16
CA THR A 38 -2.31 8.07 -15.97
C THR A 38 -1.12 7.45 -15.27
N GLN A 39 -1.07 6.12 -15.23
CA GLN A 39 0.03 5.41 -14.59
C GLN A 39 1.16 5.06 -15.57
N GLN A 40 1.02 5.44 -16.86
CA GLN A 40 2.03 5.25 -17.92
C GLN A 40 2.61 3.82 -17.99
N GLY A 41 1.84 2.82 -17.57
CA GLY A 41 2.30 1.43 -17.50
C GLY A 41 3.30 1.13 -16.37
N ALA A 42 3.58 2.06 -15.46
CA ALA A 42 4.42 1.85 -14.27
C ALA A 42 3.63 1.08 -13.19
N VAL A 43 3.35 -0.19 -13.48
CA VAL A 43 2.66 -1.11 -12.59
C VAL A 43 3.65 -2.21 -12.22
N GLU A 44 4.34 -2.03 -11.10
CA GLU A 44 5.14 -3.09 -10.47
C GLU A 44 4.26 -3.90 -9.52
N SER A 45 4.55 -5.20 -9.33
CA SER A 45 3.81 -6.09 -8.43
C SER A 45 3.66 -5.50 -7.02
N ASP A 46 4.72 -4.86 -6.55
CA ASP A 46 4.84 -4.34 -5.18
C ASP A 46 3.97 -3.09 -4.95
N HIS A 47 3.57 -2.42 -6.04
CA HIS A 47 2.77 -1.19 -6.01
C HIS A 47 1.38 -1.37 -6.62
N LEU A 48 1.04 -2.57 -7.09
CA LEU A 48 -0.26 -2.88 -7.70
C LEU A 48 -1.41 -2.57 -6.74
N GLN A 49 -1.29 -2.94 -5.47
CA GLN A 49 -2.35 -2.69 -4.49
C GLN A 49 -2.63 -1.18 -4.32
N GLY A 50 -1.59 -0.37 -4.14
CA GLY A 50 -1.74 1.09 -4.05
C GLY A 50 -2.33 1.71 -5.31
N SER A 51 -2.04 1.12 -6.47
CA SER A 51 -2.60 1.52 -7.77
C SER A 51 -4.10 1.23 -7.86
N LEU A 52 -4.53 0.06 -7.37
CA LEU A 52 -5.95 -0.32 -7.32
C LEU A 52 -6.73 0.53 -6.31
N ASP A 53 -6.11 0.86 -5.18
CA ASP A 53 -6.70 1.73 -4.17
C ASP A 53 -6.90 3.15 -4.74
N GLU A 54 -5.91 3.69 -5.45
CA GLU A 54 -6.01 4.99 -6.12
C GLU A 54 -7.07 4.97 -7.24
N PHE A 55 -7.13 3.91 -8.05
CA PHE A 55 -8.20 3.77 -9.03
C PHE A 55 -9.58 3.79 -8.37
N THR A 56 -9.75 3.04 -7.29
CA THR A 56 -11.00 2.96 -6.52
C THR A 56 -11.37 4.32 -5.93
N PHE A 57 -10.41 5.05 -5.39
CA PHE A 57 -10.58 6.42 -4.93
C PHE A 57 -11.07 7.33 -6.06
N ARG A 58 -10.40 7.32 -7.22
CA ARG A 58 -10.76 8.13 -8.39
C ARG A 58 -12.10 7.78 -9.01
N PHE A 59 -12.48 6.50 -8.99
CA PHE A 59 -13.76 5.99 -9.49
C PHE A 59 -14.91 6.42 -8.57
N ASN A 60 -14.76 6.19 -7.26
CA ASN A 60 -15.78 6.53 -6.27
C ASN A 60 -15.91 8.04 -6.03
N TRP A 61 -14.82 8.81 -6.15
CA TRP A 61 -14.84 10.26 -5.96
C TRP A 61 -15.51 11.01 -7.11
N ARG A 62 -15.41 10.52 -8.35
CA ARG A 62 -16.05 11.13 -9.52
C ARG A 62 -17.57 11.02 -9.53
N HIS A 63 -18.14 9.98 -8.95
CA HIS A 63 -19.60 9.77 -8.96
C HIS A 63 -20.29 9.97 -7.62
N SER A 64 -19.54 10.29 -6.57
CA SER A 64 -20.14 10.65 -5.28
C SER A 64 -20.91 11.97 -5.41
N ALA A 65 -22.23 11.93 -5.19
CA ALA A 65 -23.09 13.12 -5.04
C ALA A 65 -22.63 14.02 -3.87
N SER A 66 -21.75 13.49 -3.02
CA SER A 66 -21.30 14.12 -1.80
C SER A 66 -19.77 14.18 -1.71
N ARG A 67 -19.13 14.76 -2.75
CA ARG A 67 -17.67 14.91 -2.83
C ARG A 67 -17.05 15.59 -1.62
N GLY A 68 -17.81 16.45 -0.94
CA GLY A 68 -17.40 17.15 0.28
C GLY A 68 -17.77 16.45 1.60
N ARG A 69 -18.35 15.24 1.62
CA ARG A 69 -18.76 14.62 2.89
C ARG A 69 -17.58 14.27 3.79
N LEU A 70 -16.44 13.86 3.24
CA LEU A 70 -15.22 13.63 4.03
C LEU A 70 -14.73 14.95 4.63
N PHE A 71 -14.63 16.00 3.83
CA PHE A 71 -14.25 17.35 4.28
C PHE A 71 -15.24 17.91 5.31
N ARG A 72 -16.54 17.76 5.06
CA ARG A 72 -17.63 18.15 5.97
C ARG A 72 -17.56 17.36 7.28
N ARG A 73 -17.34 16.05 7.25
CA ARG A 73 -17.19 15.22 8.45
C ARG A 73 -15.94 15.61 9.23
N LEU A 74 -14.83 15.88 8.54
CA LEU A 74 -13.61 16.42 9.14
C LEU A 74 -13.86 17.78 9.81
N LEU A 75 -14.59 18.67 9.14
CA LEU A 75 -14.94 19.98 9.66
C LEU A 75 -15.91 19.87 10.85
N GLU A 76 -16.94 19.03 10.74
CA GLU A 76 -17.86 18.69 11.83
C GLU A 76 -17.07 18.17 13.05
N GLN A 77 -16.14 17.23 12.85
CA GLN A 77 -15.28 16.74 13.92
C GLN A 77 -14.32 17.81 14.43
N ALA A 78 -13.75 18.66 13.58
CA ALA A 78 -12.85 19.73 14.01
C ALA A 78 -13.55 20.76 14.90
N VAL A 79 -14.82 21.06 14.60
CA VAL A 79 -15.66 21.96 15.40
C VAL A 79 -16.13 21.29 16.70
N GLN A 80 -16.50 20.01 16.66
CA GLN A 80 -16.98 19.28 17.84
C GLN A 80 -15.84 18.84 18.77
N THR A 81 -14.63 18.64 18.26
CA THR A 81 -13.49 18.18 19.05
C THR A 81 -12.81 19.34 19.73
N ARG A 82 -12.67 19.27 21.06
CA ARG A 82 -11.89 20.24 21.84
C ARG A 82 -10.45 20.32 21.31
N ALA A 83 -9.90 21.54 21.24
CA ALA A 83 -8.51 21.76 20.84
C ALA A 83 -7.55 20.86 21.66
N LEU A 84 -6.85 19.97 20.96
CA LEU A 84 -5.84 19.10 21.56
C LEU A 84 -4.56 19.91 21.72
N THR A 85 -4.12 20.12 22.96
CA THR A 85 -2.82 20.74 23.22
C THR A 85 -1.71 19.78 22.81
N TYR A 86 -0.58 20.32 22.33
CA TYR A 86 0.59 19.54 21.94
C TYR A 86 1.00 18.53 23.03
N ARG A 87 0.99 18.97 24.30
CA ARG A 87 1.28 18.12 25.47
C ARG A 87 0.33 16.93 25.66
N ALA A 88 -0.91 17.02 25.17
CA ALA A 88 -1.87 15.93 25.22
C ALA A 88 -1.70 14.93 24.06
N ARG A 89 -1.05 15.34 22.95
CA ARG A 89 -0.77 14.47 21.80
C ARG A 89 0.56 13.73 21.91
N VAL A 90 1.55 14.33 22.57
CA VAL A 90 2.84 13.67 22.79
C VAL A 90 2.60 12.51 23.75
N ALA A 91 2.72 11.28 23.24
CA ALA A 91 2.80 10.10 24.09
C ALA A 91 3.91 10.34 25.11
N LYS A 92 3.60 10.32 26.41
CA LYS A 92 4.64 10.24 27.43
C LYS A 92 5.13 8.80 27.42
N PRO A 93 6.31 8.49 26.86
CA PRO A 93 6.83 7.14 27.03
C PRO A 93 6.98 6.94 28.53
N ALA A 94 6.29 5.93 29.07
CA ALA A 94 6.60 5.46 30.40
C ALA A 94 8.09 5.06 30.39
N PRO A 95 8.86 5.39 31.45
CA PRO A 95 10.20 4.85 31.57
C PRO A 95 10.09 3.33 31.46
N LYS A 96 10.82 2.73 30.52
CA LYS A 96 10.85 1.26 30.38
C LYS A 96 11.29 0.72 31.74
N SER A 97 10.46 -0.12 32.35
CA SER A 97 10.74 -0.74 33.66
C SER A 97 12.01 -1.58 33.65
N LEU A 98 12.43 -2.03 32.47
CA LEU A 98 13.69 -2.73 32.25
C LEU A 98 14.50 -2.02 31.15
N PRO A 99 15.82 -1.89 31.31
CA PRO A 99 16.68 -1.47 30.21
C PRO A 99 16.47 -2.43 29.02
N PRO A 100 16.51 -1.94 27.77
CA PRO A 100 16.40 -2.81 26.62
C PRO A 100 17.46 -3.90 26.73
N ARG A 101 17.03 -5.17 26.68
CA ARG A 101 17.96 -6.30 26.65
C ARG A 101 18.91 -6.04 25.47
N PRO A 102 20.24 -5.96 25.68
CA PRO A 102 21.16 -5.83 24.57
C PRO A 102 20.89 -6.97 23.61
N LEU A 103 20.84 -6.68 22.31
CA LEU A 103 20.78 -7.73 21.31
C LEU A 103 21.90 -8.72 21.63
N SER A 104 21.56 -9.98 21.85
CA SER A 104 22.54 -11.03 22.05
C SER A 104 23.25 -11.20 20.71
N VAL A 105 24.26 -10.35 20.48
CA VAL A 105 25.19 -10.52 19.39
C VAL A 105 25.98 -11.76 19.78
N HIS A 106 25.51 -12.93 19.34
CA HIS A 106 26.38 -14.08 19.23
C HIS A 106 27.51 -13.65 18.29
N ARG A 107 28.60 -13.18 18.89
CA ARG A 107 29.86 -12.96 18.20
C ARG A 107 30.36 -14.34 17.81
N VAL A 108 29.90 -14.83 16.66
CA VAL A 108 30.50 -15.99 16.02
C VAL A 108 31.89 -15.52 15.61
N HIS A 109 32.90 -15.93 16.37
CA HIS A 109 34.26 -15.85 15.91
C HIS A 109 34.35 -16.77 14.68
N PRO A 110 34.73 -16.28 13.49
CA PRO A 110 34.95 -17.16 12.37
C PRO A 110 36.16 -18.03 12.73
N THR A 111 35.92 -19.30 13.06
CA THR A 111 36.99 -20.30 13.09
C THR A 111 37.59 -20.31 11.69
N ALA A 112 38.89 -20.04 11.63
CA ALA A 112 39.65 -19.74 10.44
C ALA A 112 39.27 -20.64 9.25
N LEU A 113 38.54 -20.08 8.28
CA LEU A 113 38.65 -20.53 6.91
C LEU A 113 39.94 -19.93 6.40
N ALA A 114 40.97 -20.78 6.26
CA ALA A 114 42.15 -20.46 5.48
C ALA A 114 41.70 -20.19 4.03
N VAL A 115 41.29 -18.95 3.77
CA VAL A 115 41.19 -18.44 2.41
C VAL A 115 42.63 -18.26 1.97
N THR A 116 43.12 -19.25 1.22
CA THR A 116 44.33 -19.10 0.42
C THR A 116 44.18 -17.81 -0.37
N SER A 117 45.08 -16.85 -0.14
CA SER A 117 45.16 -15.60 -0.88
C SER A 117 45.16 -15.89 -2.37
N SER A 118 44.01 -15.76 -3.04
CA SER A 118 43.96 -15.77 -4.49
C SER A 118 44.64 -14.49 -4.95
N ALA A 119 45.79 -14.62 -5.60
CA ALA A 119 46.56 -13.52 -6.17
C ALA A 119 45.61 -12.52 -6.88
N ARG A 120 45.57 -11.27 -6.40
CA ARG A 120 44.81 -10.18 -7.04
C ARG A 120 45.78 -9.39 -7.91
N PRO A 121 45.85 -9.66 -9.22
CA PRO A 121 46.86 -9.07 -10.12
C PRO A 121 46.68 -7.57 -10.41
N TRP A 122 45.74 -6.87 -9.76
CA TRP A 122 45.45 -5.44 -10.01
C TRP A 122 45.86 -4.51 -8.87
N ARG A 123 46.62 -4.99 -7.88
CA ARG A 123 47.26 -4.14 -6.86
C ARG A 123 48.75 -3.98 -7.17
N ASP A 124 49.05 -3.27 -8.24
CA ASP A 124 50.35 -2.63 -8.46
C ASP A 124 50.12 -1.28 -9.14
N TYR A 125 49.91 -0.23 -8.34
CA TYR A 125 50.13 1.17 -8.72
C TYR A 125 50.38 1.98 -7.45
N ASN A 126 51.67 2.07 -7.08
CA ASN A 126 52.34 3.26 -6.56
C ASN A 126 53.72 2.86 -6.00
N ARG A 127 54.71 2.82 -6.89
CA ARG A 127 56.09 3.20 -6.59
C ARG A 127 56.64 3.93 -7.81
#